data_AF-X0XIT8-F1
#
_entry.id   AF-X0XIT8-F1
#
_cell.length_a   1.000
_cell.length_b   1.000
_cell.length_c   1.000
_cell.angle_alpha   90.00
_cell.angle_beta   90.00
_cell.angle_gamma   90.00
#
_symmetry.space_group_name_H-M   'P 1'
#
loop_
_entity.id
_entity.type
_entity.pdbx_description
1 polymer ?
#
loop_
_entity_poly.entity_id
_entity_poly.type
_entity_poly.pdbx_seq_one_letter_code
_entity_poly.pdbx_strand_id
1 'polypeptide(L)'
;DGSFQEIEEIDALEATERREFWDRYFSRCLRCYACRNVCPLCYCKECVFDQHDPRWVSPAAGVATNRAFHLIRAYHLAGRCVDCGECERACPVGIPLRRINRKVAKVVEESFHFQAGLDPEAKSPLVLFSSEDPEEFIE
;
A
#
# COMPACT_ATOMS: atom_id res chain seq x y z
N ASP A 1 1.49 -2.41 17.77
CA ASP A 1 2.85 -2.95 18.01
C ASP A 1 3.77 -2.34 16.95
N GLY A 2 5.04 -2.08 17.28
CA GLY A 2 6.05 -1.66 16.30
C GLY A 2 6.78 -2.84 15.65
N SER A 3 6.31 -4.07 15.88
CA SER A 3 6.98 -5.27 15.40
C SER A 3 6.49 -5.63 14.00
N PHE A 4 7.40 -5.68 13.03
CA PHE A 4 7.09 -6.14 11.68
C PHE A 4 7.13 -7.67 11.52
N GLN A 5 7.09 -8.43 12.62
CA GLN A 5 7.23 -9.89 12.60
C GLN A 5 6.30 -10.58 11.59
N GLU A 6 5.01 -10.22 11.55
CA GLU A 6 4.07 -10.80 10.58
C GLU A 6 4.45 -10.49 9.12
N ILE A 7 5.04 -9.32 8.87
CA ILE A 7 5.51 -8.94 7.54
C ILE A 7 6.77 -9.73 7.18
N GLU A 8 7.69 -9.92 8.12
CA GLU A 8 8.91 -10.71 7.95
C GLU A 8 8.58 -12.17 7.65
N GLU A 9 7.58 -12.74 8.32
CA GLU A 9 7.08 -14.09 8.05
C GLU A 9 6.52 -14.21 6.62
N ILE A 10 5.80 -13.21 6.13
CA ILE A 10 5.28 -13.17 4.75
C ILE A 10 6.42 -12.96 3.74
N ASP A 11 7.40 -12.12 4.07
CA ASP A 11 8.53 -11.81 3.21
C ASP A 11 9.47 -13.01 3.02
N ALA A 12 9.57 -13.87 4.05
CA ALA A 12 10.36 -15.10 4.04
C ALA A 12 9.76 -16.23 3.18
N LEU A 13 8.50 -16.11 2.74
CA LEU A 13 7.89 -17.06 1.81
C LEU A 13 8.56 -16.99 0.43
N GLU A 14 8.62 -18.13 -0.26
CA GLU A 14 9.05 -18.17 -1.66
C GLU A 14 8.16 -17.27 -2.53
N ALA A 15 8.71 -16.71 -3.61
CA ALA A 15 8.02 -15.71 -4.41
C ALA A 15 6.63 -16.17 -4.90
N THR A 16 6.49 -17.45 -5.27
CA THR A 16 5.23 -18.05 -5.68
C THR A 16 4.26 -18.19 -4.51
N GLU A 17 4.73 -18.67 -3.35
CA GLU A 17 3.91 -18.84 -2.15
C GLU A 17 3.43 -17.49 -1.61
N ARG A 18 4.31 -16.47 -1.60
CA ARG A 18 3.98 -15.10 -1.23
C ARG A 18 2.91 -14.51 -2.16
N ARG A 19 3.02 -14.77 -3.47
CA ARG A 19 2.02 -14.36 -4.45
C ARG A 19 0.67 -15.05 -4.18
N GLU A 20 0.67 -16.35 -3.95
CA GLU A 20 -0.53 -17.13 -3.64
C GLU A 20 -1.19 -16.69 -2.33
N PHE A 21 -0.40 -16.37 -1.31
CA PHE A 21 -0.87 -15.79 -0.05
C PHE A 21 -1.72 -14.54 -0.30
N TRP A 22 -1.19 -13.58 -1.07
CA TRP A 22 -1.91 -12.34 -1.39
C TRP A 22 -3.10 -12.56 -2.32
N ASP A 23 -2.94 -13.39 -3.36
CA ASP A 23 -4.00 -13.67 -4.34
C ASP A 23 -5.21 -14.33 -3.70
N ARG A 24 -5.03 -15.13 -2.63
CA ARG A 24 -6.13 -15.71 -1.82
C ARG A 24 -7.02 -14.64 -1.18
N TYR A 25 -6.44 -13.49 -0.82
CA TYR A 25 -7.21 -12.35 -0.30
C TYR A 25 -7.74 -11.47 -1.43
N PHE A 26 -6.92 -11.13 -2.43
CA PHE A 26 -7.31 -10.21 -3.50
C PHE A 26 -8.36 -10.78 -4.45
N SER A 27 -8.42 -12.10 -4.64
CA SER A 27 -9.50 -12.76 -5.38
C SER A 27 -10.89 -12.51 -4.79
N ARG A 28 -10.99 -12.18 -3.50
CA ARG A 28 -12.25 -11.87 -2.80
C ARG A 28 -12.63 -10.40 -2.89
N CYS A 29 -11.76 -9.53 -3.40
CA CYS A 29 -12.01 -8.09 -3.47
C CYS A 29 -13.12 -7.78 -4.47
N LEU A 30 -14.19 -7.15 -3.96
CA LEU A 30 -15.38 -6.77 -4.73
C LEU A 30 -15.21 -5.46 -5.52
N ARG A 31 -14.03 -4.82 -5.44
CA ARG A 31 -13.80 -3.46 -5.98
C ARG A 31 -14.84 -2.43 -5.53
N CYS A 32 -15.36 -2.57 -4.30
CA CYS A 32 -16.36 -1.67 -3.72
C CYS A 32 -15.82 -0.32 -3.22
N TYR A 33 -14.49 -0.14 -3.20
CA TYR A 33 -13.78 1.06 -2.77
C TYR A 33 -14.01 1.52 -1.31
N ALA A 34 -14.68 0.76 -0.45
CA ALA A 34 -14.87 1.12 0.96
C ALA A 34 -13.54 1.45 1.68
N CYS A 35 -12.52 0.60 1.48
CA CYS A 35 -11.18 0.81 2.04
C CYS A 35 -10.47 2.08 1.52
N ARG A 36 -10.77 2.51 0.28
CA ARG A 36 -10.27 3.76 -0.29
C ARG A 36 -11.01 4.95 0.33
N ASN A 37 -12.34 4.90 0.35
CA ASN A 37 -13.18 6.03 0.72
C ASN A 37 -13.14 6.34 2.23
N VAL A 38 -12.86 5.34 3.07
CA VAL A 38 -12.66 5.55 4.51
C VAL A 38 -11.30 6.17 4.84
N CYS A 39 -10.33 6.12 3.91
CA CYS A 39 -8.97 6.52 4.20
C CYS A 39 -8.80 8.05 4.08
N PRO A 40 -8.37 8.75 5.14
CA PRO A 40 -8.22 10.21 5.10
C PRO A 40 -7.10 10.69 4.17
N LEU A 41 -6.23 9.78 3.71
CA LEU A 41 -5.09 10.08 2.83
C LEU A 41 -5.42 9.89 1.34
N CYS A 42 -6.59 9.34 1.03
CA CYS A 42 -7.09 9.16 -0.34
C CYS A 42 -7.91 10.37 -0.79
N TYR A 43 -7.28 11.54 -0.90
CA TYR A 43 -7.92 12.83 -1.24
C TYR A 43 -7.54 13.38 -2.63
N CYS A 44 -6.94 12.57 -3.50
CA CYS A 44 -6.53 13.01 -4.83
C CYS A 44 -7.72 13.63 -5.60
N LYS A 45 -7.48 14.75 -6.29
CA LYS A 45 -8.50 15.39 -7.16
C LYS A 45 -8.95 14.44 -8.27
N GLU A 46 -7.99 13.73 -8.85
CA GLU A 46 -8.19 12.71 -9.87
C GLU A 46 -7.62 11.39 -9.37
N CYS A 47 -8.37 10.31 -9.53
CA CYS A 47 -7.94 8.98 -9.13
C CYS A 47 -7.80 8.09 -10.36
N VAL A 48 -6.64 7.44 -10.50
CA VAL A 48 -6.37 6.45 -11.56
C VAL A 48 -7.38 5.30 -11.61
N PHE A 49 -8.09 5.03 -10.51
CA PHE A 49 -9.14 4.01 -10.46
C PHE A 49 -10.51 4.49 -10.95
N ASP A 50 -10.70 5.80 -11.08
CA ASP A 50 -11.93 6.41 -11.62
C ASP A 50 -11.71 6.94 -13.05
N GLN A 51 -10.46 7.01 -13.51
CA GLN A 51 -10.10 7.55 -14.82
C GLN A 51 -10.54 6.61 -15.95
N HIS A 52 -11.30 7.17 -16.90
CA HIS A 52 -11.82 6.41 -18.04
C HIS A 52 -10.94 6.54 -19.30
N ASP A 53 -10.22 7.66 -19.45
CA ASP A 53 -9.36 7.95 -20.61
C ASP A 53 -8.06 8.69 -20.22
N PRO A 54 -6.87 8.14 -20.51
CA PRO A 54 -6.64 6.72 -20.83
C PRO A 54 -6.99 5.82 -19.64
N ARG A 55 -7.46 4.61 -19.93
CA ARG A 55 -7.83 3.63 -18.90
C ARG A 55 -6.60 2.84 -18.42
N TRP A 56 -5.93 3.33 -17.38
CA TRP A 56 -4.75 2.68 -16.80
C TRP A 56 -5.06 1.38 -16.04
N VAL A 57 -6.16 1.35 -15.30
CA VAL A 57 -6.57 0.21 -14.47
C VAL A 57 -7.98 -0.21 -14.82
N SER A 58 -8.16 -1.48 -15.16
CA SER A 58 -9.49 -2.01 -15.47
C SER A 58 -10.41 -1.90 -14.25
N PRO A 59 -11.65 -1.41 -14.40
CA PRO A 59 -12.62 -1.38 -13.31
C PRO A 59 -13.19 -2.78 -13.01
N ALA A 60 -13.04 -3.74 -13.92
CA ALA A 60 -13.52 -5.10 -13.73
C ALA A 60 -12.72 -5.81 -12.61
N ALA A 61 -13.45 -6.36 -11.65
CA ALA A 61 -12.86 -7.14 -10.56
C ALA A 61 -12.28 -8.45 -11.10
N GLY A 62 -11.05 -8.76 -10.68
CA GLY A 62 -10.32 -9.96 -11.05
C GLY A 62 -9.02 -10.00 -10.28
N VAL A 63 -8.44 -11.18 -10.04
CA VAL A 63 -7.26 -11.30 -9.16
C VAL A 63 -6.10 -10.38 -9.60
N ALA A 64 -5.84 -10.30 -10.90
CA ALA A 64 -4.77 -9.46 -11.44
C ALA A 64 -5.07 -7.94 -11.30
N THR A 65 -6.30 -7.52 -11.58
CA THR A 65 -6.71 -6.09 -11.49
C THR A 65 -6.87 -5.65 -10.05
N ASN A 66 -7.35 -6.54 -9.17
CA ASN A 66 -7.43 -6.33 -7.73
C ASN A 66 -6.03 -6.19 -7.12
N ARG A 67 -5.09 -7.05 -7.52
CA ARG A 67 -3.68 -6.92 -7.12
C ARG A 67 -3.10 -5.58 -7.56
N ALA A 68 -3.29 -5.18 -8.82
CA ALA A 68 -2.85 -3.86 -9.31
C ALA A 68 -3.43 -2.70 -8.48
N PHE A 69 -4.73 -2.75 -8.16
CA PHE A 69 -5.36 -1.76 -7.29
C PHE A 69 -4.70 -1.66 -5.91
N HIS A 70 -4.51 -2.80 -5.24
CA HIS A 70 -3.97 -2.81 -3.89
C HIS A 70 -2.51 -2.37 -3.88
N LEU A 71 -1.70 -2.74 -4.89
CA LEU A 71 -0.31 -2.29 -5.04
C LEU A 71 -0.22 -0.78 -5.30
N ILE A 72 -0.97 -0.26 -6.29
CA ILE A 72 -0.98 1.18 -6.61
C ILE A 72 -1.45 1.99 -5.39
N ARG A 73 -2.50 1.53 -4.70
CA ARG A 73 -2.99 2.22 -3.50
C ARG A 73 -1.96 2.20 -2.38
N ALA A 74 -1.29 1.07 -2.12
CA ALA A 74 -0.26 0.98 -1.10
C ALA A 74 0.93 1.90 -1.42
N TYR A 75 1.34 1.96 -2.70
CA TYR A 75 2.37 2.89 -3.18
C TYR A 75 1.97 4.36 -2.96
N HIS A 76 0.74 4.77 -3.30
CA HIS A 76 0.28 6.15 -3.05
C HIS A 76 0.21 6.54 -1.56
N LEU A 77 0.21 5.55 -0.66
CA LEU A 77 0.21 5.71 0.79
C LEU A 77 1.63 5.59 1.40
N ALA A 78 2.64 5.24 0.60
CA ALA A 78 4.02 5.13 1.06
C ALA A 78 4.48 6.45 1.69
N GLY A 79 5.05 6.35 2.89
CA GLY A 79 5.50 7.53 3.66
C GLY A 79 4.37 8.46 4.10
N ARG A 80 3.10 8.04 4.04
CA ARG A 80 1.92 8.82 4.46
C ARG A 80 1.02 8.06 5.42
N CYS A 81 0.94 6.73 5.28
CA CYS A 81 0.09 5.88 6.12
C CYS A 81 0.53 5.89 7.60
N VAL A 82 -0.39 6.22 8.50
CA VAL A 82 -0.16 6.22 9.97
C VAL A 82 -0.65 4.95 10.67
N ASP A 83 -0.87 3.87 9.90
CA ASP A 83 -1.31 2.56 10.42
C ASP A 83 -2.62 2.58 11.25
N CYS A 84 -3.59 3.41 10.88
CA CYS A 84 -4.87 3.54 11.63
C CYS A 84 -5.83 2.35 11.49
N GLY A 85 -5.57 1.38 10.60
CA GLY A 85 -6.38 0.17 10.43
C GLY A 85 -7.77 0.36 9.77
N GLU A 86 -8.20 1.58 9.50
CA GLU A 86 -9.55 1.88 8.97
C GLU A 86 -9.86 1.17 7.65
N CYS A 87 -8.87 1.00 6.79
CA CYS A 87 -9.05 0.30 5.52
C CYS A 87 -9.43 -1.18 5.68
N GLU A 88 -8.89 -1.85 6.69
CA GLU A 88 -9.20 -3.23 7.03
C GLU A 88 -10.56 -3.33 7.73
N ARG A 89 -10.82 -2.44 8.71
CA ARG A 89 -12.11 -2.33 9.40
C ARG A 89 -13.28 -2.15 8.41
N ALA A 90 -13.10 -1.33 7.39
CA ALA A 90 -14.14 -1.03 6.41
C ALA A 90 -14.32 -2.13 5.34
N CYS A 91 -13.47 -3.16 5.30
CA CYS A 91 -13.52 -4.17 4.25
C CYS A 91 -14.66 -5.18 4.52
N PRO A 92 -15.72 -5.25 3.67
CA PRO A 92 -16.85 -6.16 3.90
C PRO A 92 -16.49 -7.64 3.73
N VAL A 93 -15.33 -7.94 3.14
CA VAL A 93 -14.81 -9.29 2.92
C VAL A 93 -13.56 -9.59 3.74
N GLY A 94 -13.18 -8.71 4.69
CA GLY A 94 -12.08 -8.97 5.62
C GLY A 94 -10.72 -9.23 4.96
N ILE A 95 -10.36 -8.44 3.94
CA ILE A 95 -8.99 -8.46 3.40
C ILE A 95 -8.08 -7.74 4.40
N PRO A 96 -6.93 -8.33 4.78
CA PRO A 96 -6.02 -7.75 5.77
C PRO A 96 -5.20 -6.60 5.17
N LEU A 97 -5.88 -5.50 4.83
CA LEU A 97 -5.31 -4.34 4.14
C LEU A 97 -4.32 -3.58 5.00
N ARG A 98 -4.33 -3.77 6.32
CA ARG A 98 -3.32 -3.17 7.18
C ARG A 98 -1.95 -3.78 6.89
N ARG A 99 -1.86 -5.09 6.65
CA ARG A 99 -0.59 -5.80 6.36
C ARG A 99 0.18 -5.22 5.18
N ILE A 100 -0.50 -4.96 4.05
CA ILE A 100 0.19 -4.40 2.88
C ILE A 100 0.72 -2.98 3.14
N ASN A 101 -0.02 -2.15 3.88
CA ASN A 101 0.46 -0.81 4.22
C ASN A 101 1.58 -0.86 5.26
N ARG A 102 1.55 -1.80 6.21
CA ARG A 102 2.66 -2.05 7.14
C ARG A 102 3.92 -2.54 6.42
N LYS A 103 3.79 -3.39 5.40
CA LYS A 103 4.92 -3.77 4.53
C LYS A 103 5.55 -2.54 3.88
N VAL A 104 4.74 -1.63 3.34
CA VAL A 104 5.25 -0.39 2.74
C VAL A 104 5.87 0.52 3.79
N ALA A 105 5.27 0.63 4.98
CA ALA A 105 5.85 1.40 6.09
C ALA A 105 7.23 0.86 6.50
N LYS A 106 7.39 -0.46 6.62
CA LYS A 106 8.67 -1.12 6.88
C LYS A 106 9.71 -0.74 5.84
N VAL A 107 9.37 -0.83 4.55
CA VAL A 107 10.29 -0.45 3.46
C VAL A 107 10.70 1.03 3.57
N VAL A 108 9.76 1.92 3.86
CA VAL A 108 10.05 3.35 4.00
C VAL A 108 10.94 3.62 5.23
N GLU A 109 10.71 2.92 6.34
CA GLU A 109 11.51 3.03 7.55
C GLU A 109 12.93 2.50 7.34
N GLU A 110 13.08 1.37 6.66
CA GLU A 110 14.39 0.76 6.37
C GLU A 110 15.21 1.58 5.35
N SER A 111 14.56 2.09 4.31
CA SER A 111 15.25 2.83 3.24
C SER A 111 15.49 4.31 3.55
N PHE A 112 14.58 4.95 4.29
CA PHE A 112 14.62 6.42 4.49
C PHE A 112 14.61 6.84 5.96
N HIS A 113 14.63 5.89 6.90
CA HIS A 113 14.55 6.18 8.35
C HIS A 113 13.35 7.08 8.71
N PHE A 114 12.25 6.92 7.97
CA PHE A 114 11.08 7.79 8.06
C PHE A 114 9.85 7.02 8.54
N GLN A 115 9.16 7.58 9.53
CA GLN A 115 7.87 7.11 10.00
C GLN A 115 6.81 8.21 9.88
N ALA A 116 5.71 7.90 9.19
CA ALA A 116 4.63 8.85 8.98
C ALA A 116 3.87 9.17 10.28
N GLY A 117 3.53 10.44 10.47
CA GLY A 117 2.64 10.90 11.55
C GLY A 117 3.29 11.13 12.91
N LEU A 118 4.62 10.97 13.05
CA LEU A 118 5.33 11.27 14.30
C LEU A 118 5.70 12.75 14.45
N ASP A 119 6.08 13.41 13.35
CA ASP A 119 6.47 14.82 13.32
C ASP A 119 5.67 15.54 12.21
N PRO A 120 4.91 16.60 12.53
CA PRO A 120 4.13 17.35 11.54
C PRO A 120 5.00 18.16 10.57
N GLU A 121 6.24 18.51 10.94
CA GLU A 121 7.16 19.28 10.09
C GLU A 121 8.03 18.39 9.19
N ALA A 122 8.13 17.10 9.52
CA ALA A 122 8.88 16.14 8.73
C ALA A 122 8.24 15.92 7.35
N LYS A 123 9.04 16.07 6.30
CA LYS A 123 8.60 15.83 4.92
C LYS A 123 8.74 14.35 4.58
N SER A 124 7.71 13.81 3.93
CA SER A 124 7.74 12.43 3.41
C SER A 124 8.87 12.27 2.39
N PRO A 125 9.60 11.14 2.39
CA PRO A 125 10.74 10.93 1.48
C PRO A 125 10.33 10.94 0.00
N LEU A 126 9.07 10.62 -0.33
CA LEU A 126 8.61 10.64 -1.71
C LEU A 126 8.29 12.04 -2.28
N VAL A 127 8.42 13.08 -1.46
CA VAL A 127 8.23 14.49 -1.89
C VAL A 127 9.45 15.35 -1.61
N LEU A 128 10.54 14.74 -1.15
CA LEU A 128 11.81 15.39 -0.85
C LEU A 128 12.89 14.74 -1.71
N PHE A 129 13.80 15.55 -2.22
CA PHE A 129 15.03 15.06 -2.85
C PHE A 129 16.17 15.14 -1.84
N SER A 130 16.96 14.06 -1.71
CA SER A 130 18.21 14.04 -0.96
C SER A 130 19.32 13.43 -1.80
N SER A 131 20.52 14.02 -1.77
CA SER A 131 21.72 13.40 -2.36
C SER A 131 22.26 12.22 -1.53
N GLU A 132 21.65 11.95 -0.38
CA GLU A 132 21.98 10.84 0.52
C GLU A 132 20.95 9.69 0.41
N ASP A 133 19.98 9.79 -0.50
CA ASP A 133 19.00 8.72 -0.73
C ASP A 133 19.69 7.44 -1.24
N PRO A 134 19.21 6.23 -0.86
CA PRO A 134 19.79 4.98 -1.33
C PRO A 134 19.73 4.85 -2.85
N GLU A 135 20.88 4.64 -3.50
CA GLU A 135 21.01 4.51 -4.96
C GLU A 135 21.11 3.03 -5.42
N GLU A 136 20.54 2.06 -4.70
CA GLU A 136 20.67 0.61 -4.98
C GLU A 136 20.29 0.18 -6.41
N PHE A 137 19.63 1.03 -7.20
CA PHE A 137 19.17 0.74 -8.57
C PHE A 137 19.97 1.43 -9.69
N ILE A 138 20.96 2.29 -9.37
CA ILE A 138 21.77 3.02 -10.36
C ILE A 138 23.06 2.26 -10.76
N GLU A 139 23.30 1.10 -10.12
CA GLU A 139 24.42 0.20 -10.48
C GLU A 139 24.24 -0.55 -11.81
#